data_AF-R6QT82-F1
#
_entry.id   AF-R6QT82-F1
#
_cell.length_a   1.000
_cell.length_b   1.000
_cell.length_c   1.000
_cell.angle_alpha   90.00
_cell.angle_beta   90.00
_cell.angle_gamma   90.00
#
_symmetry.space_group_name_H-M   'P 1'
#
loop_
_entity.id
_entity.type
_entity.pdbx_description
1 polymer ?
#
loop_
_entity_poly.entity_id
_entity_poly.type
_entity_poly.pdbx_seq_one_letter_code
_entity_poly.pdbx_strand_id
1 'polypeptide(L)'
;MTKITKKIITFMLMALMLLAMPLTAFAEDETAKAPFDANGKYNARLGIQATTADGQIWLARIGYYSSRDDGDKVTSDKKAEFDAGTFTDAVIEGNGTYTVSYKTSNFGGAVNLQQLQVATDIPMENDLTFSNLKVEINGNTVVTYKDVYIDEDAYAIPYTCLLAYNNWRNDLKSRDDCMTAENVFPETGDVEVKLTFTVSGFAYDAPTEAPTEAETTAAAATKAAENAASDSSSTGLPPVAIIGIIAGVVVVVVIVVVAVSASKKKKA
;
A
#
# COMPACT_ATOMS: atom_id res chain seq x y z
N MET A 1 -13.69 -41.18 46.86
CA MET A 1 -13.68 -39.77 47.32
C MET A 1 -12.26 -39.23 47.25
N THR A 2 -12.14 -37.94 46.96
CA THR A 2 -10.90 -37.22 46.61
C THR A 2 -10.01 -36.93 47.82
N LYS A 3 -8.69 -36.94 47.65
CA LYS A 3 -7.88 -35.70 47.81
C LYS A 3 -6.47 -35.83 47.24
N ILE A 4 -5.97 -34.68 46.78
CA ILE A 4 -4.77 -34.46 45.98
C ILE A 4 -3.57 -34.18 46.90
N THR A 5 -2.38 -34.65 46.52
CA THR A 5 -1.12 -34.04 46.99
C THR A 5 -0.14 -33.90 45.84
N LYS A 6 0.44 -32.70 45.69
CA LYS A 6 1.38 -32.32 44.63
C LYS A 6 2.62 -33.23 44.60
N LYS A 7 3.07 -33.62 43.41
CA LYS A 7 4.45 -34.05 43.17
C LYS A 7 5.18 -32.98 42.36
N ILE A 8 6.15 -32.34 42.99
CA ILE A 8 7.21 -31.60 42.32
C ILE A 8 8.09 -32.66 41.65
N ILE A 9 8.32 -32.54 40.34
CA ILE A 9 9.28 -33.40 39.63
C ILE A 9 10.41 -32.50 39.14
N THR A 10 11.55 -32.63 39.82
CA THR A 10 12.82 -32.03 39.46
C THR A 10 13.29 -32.59 38.11
N PHE A 11 13.56 -31.73 37.14
CA PHE A 11 14.28 -32.11 35.92
C PHE A 11 15.75 -32.37 36.26
N MET A 12 16.22 -33.59 36.07
CA MET A 12 17.65 -33.92 36.05
C MET A 12 17.88 -35.07 35.07
N LEU A 13 18.36 -34.75 33.86
CA LEU A 13 18.75 -35.75 32.86
C LEU A 13 19.89 -35.24 31.96
N MET A 14 21.11 -35.49 32.43
CA MET A 14 22.27 -35.84 31.59
C MET A 14 22.62 -37.28 31.97
N ALA A 15 23.00 -38.21 31.12
CA ALA A 15 22.98 -38.29 29.65
C ALA A 15 22.93 -39.83 29.33
N LEU A 16 23.41 -40.47 28.25
CA LEU A 16 24.16 -40.10 27.04
C LEU A 16 24.03 -41.27 26.04
N MET A 17 23.78 -41.03 24.75
CA MET A 17 24.43 -41.80 23.66
C MET A 17 24.11 -41.23 22.27
N LEU A 18 25.16 -41.02 21.47
CA LEU A 18 25.04 -40.65 20.06
C LEU A 18 24.70 -41.89 19.23
N LEU A 19 23.76 -41.74 18.30
CA LEU A 19 23.84 -42.43 17.02
C LEU A 19 23.92 -41.36 15.93
N ALA A 20 25.04 -41.34 15.22
CA ALA A 20 25.31 -40.35 14.20
C ALA A 20 24.50 -40.65 12.93
N MET A 21 23.48 -39.85 12.70
CA MET A 21 22.96 -39.58 11.36
C MET A 21 22.96 -38.06 11.19
N PRO A 22 23.57 -37.50 10.13
CA PRO A 22 23.36 -36.11 9.80
C PRO A 22 21.93 -35.96 9.30
N LEU A 23 20.98 -35.70 10.20
CA LEU A 23 19.86 -34.87 9.84
C LEU A 23 20.45 -33.49 9.49
N THR A 24 20.74 -33.29 8.20
CA THR A 24 20.56 -31.98 7.60
C THR A 24 19.07 -31.65 7.64
N ALA A 25 18.58 -31.37 8.85
CA ALA A 25 17.48 -30.45 8.98
C ALA A 25 17.97 -29.17 8.32
N PHE A 26 17.34 -28.81 7.21
CA PHE A 26 17.36 -27.44 6.76
C PHE A 26 16.64 -26.64 7.83
N ALA A 27 17.39 -26.20 8.84
CA ALA A 27 17.04 -24.98 9.53
C ALA A 27 17.03 -23.92 8.44
N GLU A 28 15.83 -23.50 8.03
CA GLU A 28 15.70 -22.18 7.42
C GLU A 28 16.38 -21.22 8.37
N ASP A 29 17.27 -20.40 7.82
CA ASP A 29 17.99 -19.38 8.58
C ASP A 29 16.97 -18.29 8.96
N GLU A 30 16.18 -18.57 10.00
CA GLU A 30 15.41 -17.58 10.76
C GLU A 30 16.41 -16.63 11.42
N THR A 31 16.98 -15.78 10.57
CA THR A 31 17.63 -14.54 10.94
C THR A 31 16.69 -13.80 11.88
N ALA A 32 17.05 -13.83 13.17
CA ALA A 32 16.23 -13.24 14.23
C ALA A 32 15.96 -11.79 13.88
N LYS A 33 14.69 -11.46 13.71
CA LYS A 33 14.26 -10.21 13.09
C LYS A 33 14.52 -9.06 14.06
N ALA A 34 14.92 -7.92 13.52
CA ALA A 34 15.25 -6.77 14.34
C ALA A 34 14.03 -6.34 15.16
N PRO A 35 14.20 -5.95 16.44
CA PRO A 35 13.11 -5.39 17.22
C PRO A 35 12.64 -4.06 16.60
N PHE A 36 11.44 -3.63 16.97
CA PHE A 36 10.92 -2.32 16.55
C PHE A 36 11.82 -1.17 17.04
N ASP A 37 12.07 -0.19 16.16
CA ASP A 37 12.79 1.05 16.43
C ASP A 37 11.86 2.23 16.16
N ALA A 38 11.49 2.96 17.23
CA ALA A 38 10.63 4.14 17.13
C ALA A 38 11.28 5.35 16.40
N ASN A 39 12.57 5.27 16.07
CA ASN A 39 13.30 6.22 15.21
C ASN A 39 13.58 5.64 13.81
N GLY A 40 13.19 4.39 13.58
CA GLY A 40 13.41 3.67 12.33
C GLY A 40 12.56 4.21 11.19
N LYS A 41 12.86 3.73 9.99
CA LYS A 41 12.07 3.93 8.77
C LYS A 41 11.62 2.58 8.27
N TYR A 42 10.38 2.51 7.83
CA TYR A 42 9.70 1.27 7.44
C TYR A 42 9.07 1.44 6.07
N ASN A 43 8.72 0.35 5.42
CA ASN A 43 8.11 0.30 4.10
C ASN A 43 6.72 -0.33 4.20
N ALA A 44 5.78 0.21 3.46
CA ALA A 44 4.41 -0.25 3.36
C ALA A 44 4.07 -0.53 1.89
N ARG A 45 3.46 -1.68 1.61
CA ARG A 45 3.10 -2.09 0.26
C ARG A 45 1.69 -2.63 0.16
N LEU A 46 1.03 -2.35 -0.96
CA LEU A 46 -0.35 -2.80 -1.20
C LEU A 46 -0.36 -4.29 -1.56
N GLY A 47 -1.07 -5.06 -0.75
CA GLY A 47 -1.40 -6.46 -1.03
C GLY A 47 -2.82 -6.58 -1.61
N ILE A 48 -2.97 -7.26 -2.74
CA ILE A 48 -4.26 -7.49 -3.41
C ILE A 48 -4.36 -8.92 -3.93
N GLN A 49 -5.55 -9.51 -3.77
CA GLN A 49 -5.94 -10.75 -4.45
C GLN A 49 -7.40 -10.64 -4.89
N ALA A 50 -7.66 -11.03 -6.14
CA ALA A 50 -8.99 -10.95 -6.74
C ALA A 50 -9.22 -12.13 -7.70
N THR A 51 -10.49 -12.38 -8.02
CA THR A 51 -10.93 -13.44 -8.93
C THR A 51 -11.90 -12.95 -9.99
N THR A 52 -11.95 -13.68 -11.11
CA THR A 52 -13.03 -13.57 -12.10
C THR A 52 -14.40 -13.85 -11.47
N ALA A 53 -15.47 -13.43 -12.14
CA ALA A 53 -16.85 -13.59 -11.66
C ALA A 53 -17.22 -15.05 -11.34
N ASP A 54 -16.67 -16.00 -12.08
CA ASP A 54 -16.85 -17.44 -11.92
C ASP A 54 -15.85 -18.10 -10.95
N GLY A 55 -14.96 -17.31 -10.33
CA GLY A 55 -13.92 -17.79 -9.41
C GLY A 55 -12.82 -18.65 -10.06
N GLN A 56 -12.78 -18.74 -11.39
CA GLN A 56 -11.86 -19.66 -12.07
C GLN A 56 -10.43 -19.14 -12.15
N ILE A 57 -10.20 -17.84 -12.28
CA ILE A 57 -8.85 -17.26 -12.38
C ILE A 57 -8.59 -16.41 -11.14
N TRP A 58 -7.43 -16.59 -10.53
CA TRP A 58 -6.97 -15.87 -9.35
C TRP A 58 -5.78 -15.00 -9.72
N LEU A 59 -5.90 -13.68 -9.51
CA LEU A 59 -4.82 -12.72 -9.69
C LEU A 59 -4.37 -12.18 -8.33
N ALA A 60 -3.06 -12.18 -8.05
CA ALA A 60 -2.51 -11.87 -6.73
C ALA A 60 -1.14 -11.16 -6.76
N ARG A 61 -0.99 -10.19 -5.86
CA ARG A 61 0.28 -9.73 -5.24
C ARG A 61 -0.04 -9.43 -3.80
N ILE A 62 0.11 -10.38 -2.90
CA ILE A 62 -0.12 -10.27 -1.46
C ILE A 62 0.95 -9.39 -0.81
N GLY A 63 2.20 -9.49 -1.29
CA GLY A 63 3.27 -8.56 -0.94
C GLY A 63 3.70 -8.64 0.52
N TYR A 64 3.77 -9.85 1.09
CA TYR A 64 4.21 -10.04 2.47
C TYR A 64 5.73 -9.96 2.59
N TYR A 65 6.24 -9.17 3.54
CA TYR A 65 7.66 -9.17 3.91
C TYR A 65 8.01 -10.49 4.63
N SER A 66 8.27 -11.55 3.88
CA SER A 66 8.54 -12.89 4.41
C SER A 66 9.36 -13.71 3.42
N SER A 67 9.83 -14.90 3.81
CA SER A 67 10.46 -15.85 2.89
C SER A 67 9.48 -16.37 1.81
N ARG A 68 8.18 -16.12 1.95
CA ARG A 68 7.13 -16.45 0.99
C ARG A 68 6.74 -15.27 0.08
N ASP A 69 7.61 -14.27 -0.05
CA ASP A 69 7.37 -13.09 -0.88
C ASP A 69 6.99 -13.49 -2.32
N ASP A 70 5.76 -13.15 -2.69
CA ASP A 70 5.12 -13.49 -3.95
C ASP A 70 5.38 -12.42 -5.05
N GLY A 71 6.21 -11.44 -4.74
CA GLY A 71 6.93 -10.59 -5.70
C GLY A 71 6.36 -9.18 -5.91
N ASP A 72 7.06 -8.39 -6.74
CA ASP A 72 6.75 -6.98 -7.00
C ASP A 72 5.56 -6.75 -7.97
N LYS A 73 4.89 -7.81 -8.40
CA LYS A 73 3.93 -7.78 -9.52
C LYS A 73 2.75 -8.69 -9.27
N VAL A 74 1.60 -8.35 -9.87
CA VAL A 74 0.47 -9.28 -9.94
C VAL A 74 0.90 -10.51 -10.75
N THR A 75 0.61 -11.68 -10.20
CA THR A 75 0.72 -13.00 -10.84
C THR A 75 -0.69 -13.61 -10.99
N SER A 76 -0.79 -14.70 -11.75
CA SER A 76 -2.06 -15.41 -11.96
C SER A 76 -1.85 -16.92 -11.76
N ASP A 77 -2.82 -17.60 -11.14
CA ASP A 77 -2.78 -19.06 -10.92
C ASP A 77 -2.88 -19.87 -12.23
N LYS A 78 -3.51 -19.26 -13.24
CA LYS A 78 -3.74 -19.82 -14.57
C LYS A 78 -3.29 -18.86 -15.66
N LYS A 79 -3.23 -19.35 -16.90
CA LYS A 79 -2.96 -18.48 -18.06
C LYS A 79 -4.13 -17.51 -18.24
N ALA A 80 -3.87 -16.23 -18.02
CA ALA A 80 -4.78 -15.11 -18.22
C ALA A 80 -4.08 -13.98 -18.99
N GLU A 81 -4.84 -13.14 -19.68
CA GLU A 81 -4.34 -11.92 -20.33
C GLU A 81 -4.65 -10.72 -19.44
N PHE A 82 -3.63 -10.19 -18.76
CA PHE A 82 -3.74 -9.07 -17.83
C PHE A 82 -2.49 -8.20 -17.89
N ASP A 83 -2.64 -6.94 -17.53
CA ASP A 83 -1.54 -6.02 -17.29
C ASP A 83 -1.12 -6.15 -15.82
N ALA A 84 0.16 -6.45 -15.56
CA ALA A 84 0.69 -6.58 -14.19
C ALA A 84 0.57 -5.30 -13.35
N GLY A 85 0.26 -4.17 -14.01
CA GLY A 85 0.02 -2.86 -13.40
C GLY A 85 1.28 -2.20 -12.85
N THR A 86 1.08 -1.24 -11.96
CA THR A 86 2.12 -0.52 -11.23
C THR A 86 1.67 -0.37 -9.79
N PHE A 87 2.53 -0.78 -8.86
CA PHE A 87 2.38 -0.49 -7.44
C PHE A 87 3.14 0.78 -7.07
N THR A 88 2.55 1.60 -6.22
CA THR A 88 3.20 2.70 -5.52
C THR A 88 3.20 2.32 -4.05
N ASP A 89 4.34 1.83 -3.59
CA ASP A 89 4.58 1.51 -2.19
C ASP A 89 5.05 2.80 -1.46
N ALA A 90 4.93 2.84 -0.12
CA ALA A 90 5.20 4.03 0.70
C ALA A 90 6.33 3.77 1.70
N VAL A 91 7.11 4.81 2.01
CA VAL A 91 8.05 4.80 3.14
C VAL A 91 7.38 5.48 4.33
N ILE A 92 7.29 4.77 5.45
CA ILE A 92 6.84 5.27 6.74
C ILE A 92 8.05 5.92 7.44
N GLU A 93 7.99 7.23 7.60
CA GLU A 93 9.04 8.08 8.17
C GLU A 93 8.50 8.86 9.38
N GLY A 94 7.92 8.17 10.36
CA GLY A 94 7.36 8.76 11.58
C GLY A 94 5.83 8.79 11.63
N ASN A 95 5.26 9.50 12.61
CA ASN A 95 3.81 9.64 12.76
C ASN A 95 3.21 10.41 11.57
N GLY A 96 2.18 9.88 10.94
CA GLY A 96 1.62 10.53 9.75
C GLY A 96 0.57 9.72 9.03
N THR A 97 0.12 10.25 7.89
CA THR A 97 -0.80 9.57 6.99
C THR A 97 -0.08 9.19 5.71
N TYR A 98 -0.16 7.92 5.34
CA TYR A 98 0.55 7.32 4.22
C TYR A 98 -0.43 6.68 3.25
N THR A 99 -0.07 6.62 1.96
CA THR A 99 -0.90 6.01 0.92
C THR A 99 -0.09 5.05 0.09
N VAL A 100 -0.59 3.82 -0.05
CA VAL A 100 -0.12 2.85 -1.04
C VAL A 100 -1.16 2.70 -2.14
N SER A 101 -0.75 2.41 -3.37
CA SER A 101 -1.69 2.27 -4.49
C SER A 101 -1.28 1.22 -5.51
N TYR A 102 -2.26 0.72 -6.24
CA TYR A 102 -2.10 -0.15 -7.39
C TYR A 102 -2.90 0.43 -8.57
N LYS A 103 -2.32 0.45 -9.77
CA LYS A 103 -3.03 0.82 -11.00
C LYS A 103 -2.73 -0.16 -12.13
N THR A 104 -3.75 -0.57 -12.88
CA THR A 104 -3.64 -1.36 -14.11
C THR A 104 -4.69 -0.94 -15.15
N SER A 105 -4.41 -1.16 -16.43
CA SER A 105 -5.33 -0.94 -17.57
C SER A 105 -6.15 -2.19 -17.93
N ASN A 106 -5.77 -3.35 -17.40
CA ASN A 106 -6.47 -4.62 -17.57
C ASN A 106 -6.17 -5.55 -16.39
N PHE A 107 -7.16 -5.78 -15.51
CA PHE A 107 -7.02 -6.68 -14.36
C PHE A 107 -7.47 -8.13 -14.64
N GLY A 108 -7.41 -8.57 -15.91
CA GLY A 108 -7.65 -9.97 -16.29
C GLY A 108 -9.10 -10.46 -16.10
N GLY A 109 -10.06 -9.54 -16.08
CA GLY A 109 -11.46 -9.83 -15.79
C GLY A 109 -11.75 -10.15 -14.31
N ALA A 110 -10.81 -9.91 -13.40
CA ALA A 110 -11.08 -10.04 -11.98
C ALA A 110 -12.01 -8.92 -11.49
N VAL A 111 -13.13 -9.33 -10.87
CA VAL A 111 -14.18 -8.44 -10.35
C VAL A 111 -14.45 -8.65 -8.86
N ASN A 112 -14.15 -9.84 -8.34
CA ASN A 112 -14.41 -10.21 -6.95
C ASN A 112 -13.12 -10.10 -6.14
N LEU A 113 -13.10 -9.24 -5.13
CA LEU A 113 -12.00 -9.11 -4.20
C LEU A 113 -11.95 -10.33 -3.25
N GLN A 114 -10.75 -10.83 -2.98
CA GLN A 114 -10.52 -11.94 -2.04
C GLN A 114 -9.66 -11.49 -0.86
N GLN A 115 -8.70 -10.59 -1.10
CA GLN A 115 -7.86 -10.00 -0.07
C GLN A 115 -7.39 -8.60 -0.49
N LEU A 116 -7.38 -7.66 0.46
CA LEU A 116 -6.87 -6.30 0.29
C LEU A 116 -6.24 -5.81 1.59
N GLN A 117 -5.00 -5.33 1.52
CA GLN A 117 -4.22 -5.03 2.72
C GLN A 117 -3.09 -4.03 2.47
N VAL A 118 -2.56 -3.49 3.57
CA VAL A 118 -1.23 -2.87 3.62
C VAL A 118 -0.31 -3.80 4.41
N ALA A 119 0.64 -4.43 3.73
CA ALA A 119 1.71 -5.18 4.39
C ALA A 119 2.87 -4.23 4.71
N THR A 120 3.48 -4.36 5.89
CA THR A 120 4.65 -3.56 6.30
C THR A 120 5.83 -4.45 6.70
N ASP A 121 7.02 -3.87 6.82
CA ASP A 121 8.19 -4.48 7.46
C ASP A 121 8.37 -4.05 8.94
N ILE A 122 7.32 -3.47 9.54
CA ILE A 122 7.27 -3.14 10.98
C ILE A 122 7.08 -4.44 11.77
N PRO A 123 7.96 -4.78 12.74
CA PRO A 123 7.81 -5.99 13.57
C PRO A 123 6.45 -6.05 14.25
N MET A 124 5.81 -7.23 14.29
CA MET A 124 4.48 -7.40 14.87
C MET A 124 4.43 -7.04 16.36
N GLU A 125 5.53 -7.24 17.09
CA GLU A 125 5.74 -6.67 18.43
C GLU A 125 6.19 -5.20 18.31
N ASN A 126 5.24 -4.26 18.44
CA ASN A 126 5.49 -2.82 18.45
C ASN A 126 4.41 -2.06 19.27
N ASP A 127 4.69 -0.79 19.59
CA ASP A 127 3.79 0.09 20.34
C ASP A 127 2.99 1.07 19.44
N LEU A 128 2.92 0.83 18.12
CA LEU A 128 2.24 1.72 17.18
C LEU A 128 0.73 1.53 17.18
N THR A 129 0.01 2.61 16.88
CA THR A 129 -1.43 2.59 16.60
C THR A 129 -1.66 2.90 15.13
N PHE A 130 -2.42 2.03 14.46
CA PHE A 130 -2.87 2.24 13.08
C PHE A 130 -4.36 2.60 13.08
N SER A 131 -4.73 3.64 12.33
CA SER A 131 -6.09 4.20 12.32
C SER A 131 -6.47 4.72 10.94
N ASN A 132 -7.76 4.95 10.73
CA ASN A 132 -8.31 5.64 9.55
C ASN A 132 -7.90 4.99 8.21
N LEU A 133 -7.92 3.65 8.13
CA LEU A 133 -7.68 2.92 6.88
C LEU A 133 -8.82 3.17 5.89
N LYS A 134 -8.61 4.09 4.97
CA LYS A 134 -9.49 4.45 3.86
C LYS A 134 -9.14 3.63 2.62
N VAL A 135 -10.14 3.01 2.02
CA VAL A 135 -10.02 2.31 0.73
C VAL A 135 -10.72 3.13 -0.34
N GLU A 136 -10.02 3.39 -1.45
CA GLU A 136 -10.60 4.01 -2.64
C GLU A 136 -10.36 3.14 -3.87
N ILE A 137 -11.40 2.97 -4.69
CA ILE A 137 -11.36 2.14 -5.90
C ILE A 137 -11.95 2.97 -7.04
N ASN A 138 -11.17 3.13 -8.11
CA ASN A 138 -11.47 3.99 -9.25
C ASN A 138 -11.91 5.42 -8.85
N GLY A 139 -11.22 5.98 -7.84
CA GLY A 139 -11.48 7.32 -7.29
C GLY A 139 -12.68 7.43 -6.34
N ASN A 140 -13.44 6.34 -6.12
CA ASN A 140 -14.55 6.32 -5.17
C ASN A 140 -14.09 5.77 -3.83
N THR A 141 -14.37 6.47 -2.73
CA THR A 141 -14.18 5.92 -1.38
C THR A 141 -15.18 4.80 -1.12
N VAL A 142 -14.67 3.58 -0.86
CA VAL A 142 -15.50 2.38 -0.64
C VAL A 142 -15.76 2.16 0.85
N VAL A 143 -14.74 2.36 1.69
CA VAL A 143 -14.84 2.23 3.15
C VAL A 143 -13.79 3.11 3.84
N THR A 144 -14.01 3.43 5.12
CA THR A 144 -13.00 4.03 5.99
C THR A 144 -13.11 3.42 7.38
N TYR A 145 -12.17 2.53 7.71
CA TYR A 145 -12.08 1.89 9.02
C TYR A 145 -11.37 2.84 9.99
N LYS A 146 -12.07 3.29 11.04
CA LYS A 146 -11.42 4.04 12.13
C LYS A 146 -10.46 3.14 12.89
N ASP A 147 -10.99 2.01 13.36
CA ASP A 147 -10.26 0.94 14.04
C ASP A 147 -9.81 -0.08 12.99
N VAL A 148 -8.50 -0.13 12.74
CA VAL A 148 -7.92 -0.98 11.70
C VAL A 148 -7.79 -2.42 12.20
N TYR A 149 -8.19 -3.38 11.38
CA TYR A 149 -7.96 -4.80 11.68
C TYR A 149 -6.51 -5.16 11.35
N ILE A 150 -5.74 -5.56 12.36
CA ILE A 150 -4.38 -6.09 12.18
C ILE A 150 -4.47 -7.61 12.04
N ASP A 151 -3.75 -8.20 11.09
CA ASP A 151 -3.76 -9.65 10.89
C ASP A 151 -2.95 -10.39 11.96
N GLU A 152 -3.57 -10.75 13.08
CA GLU A 152 -2.92 -11.57 14.11
C GLU A 152 -2.76 -13.04 13.67
N ASP A 153 -3.73 -13.59 12.94
CA ASP A 153 -3.66 -14.94 12.36
C ASP A 153 -2.49 -15.09 11.35
N ALA A 154 -1.89 -13.98 10.94
CA ALA A 154 -0.61 -13.96 10.25
C ALA A 154 0.59 -14.28 11.18
N TYR A 155 0.47 -15.13 12.21
CA TYR A 155 1.60 -15.63 13.02
C TYR A 155 2.75 -16.27 12.20
N ALA A 156 2.53 -16.61 10.92
CA ALA A 156 3.57 -17.02 9.97
C ALA A 156 4.35 -15.85 9.33
N ILE A 157 3.96 -14.61 9.64
CA ILE A 157 4.43 -13.35 9.06
C ILE A 157 4.84 -12.46 10.24
N PRO A 158 6.12 -12.09 10.34
CA PRO A 158 6.68 -11.48 11.54
C PRO A 158 6.39 -9.98 11.67
N TYR A 159 5.63 -9.41 10.73
CA TYR A 159 5.45 -7.98 10.55
C TYR A 159 3.97 -7.60 10.48
N THR A 160 3.65 -6.39 10.91
CA THR A 160 2.29 -5.85 10.94
C THR A 160 1.68 -5.78 9.54
N CYS A 161 0.49 -6.37 9.40
CA CYS A 161 -0.34 -6.28 8.20
C CYS A 161 -1.72 -5.71 8.54
N LEU A 162 -2.12 -4.64 7.85
CA LEU A 162 -3.40 -3.95 8.03
C LEU A 162 -4.39 -4.50 6.99
N LEU A 163 -5.45 -5.18 7.40
CA LEU A 163 -6.45 -5.74 6.49
C LEU A 163 -7.59 -4.75 6.23
N ALA A 164 -7.82 -4.46 4.94
CA ALA A 164 -9.03 -3.79 4.48
C ALA A 164 -10.14 -4.79 4.13
N TYR A 165 -9.76 -5.96 3.59
CA TYR A 165 -10.66 -7.09 3.37
C TYR A 165 -9.84 -8.39 3.33
N ASN A 166 -10.40 -9.50 3.82
CA ASN A 166 -9.80 -10.82 3.68
C ASN A 166 -10.89 -11.91 3.79
N ASN A 167 -11.08 -12.70 2.74
CA ASN A 167 -12.13 -13.72 2.70
C ASN A 167 -11.93 -14.86 3.72
N TRP A 168 -10.73 -15.01 4.30
CA TRP A 168 -10.43 -16.02 5.32
C TRP A 168 -10.50 -15.49 6.76
N ARG A 169 -10.65 -14.18 6.97
CA ARG A 169 -10.82 -13.58 8.32
C ARG A 169 -12.31 -13.39 8.62
N ASN A 170 -12.90 -14.37 9.29
CA ASN A 170 -14.32 -14.32 9.64
C ASN A 170 -14.64 -13.14 10.58
N ASP A 171 -13.74 -12.82 11.50
CA ASP A 171 -13.95 -11.71 12.45
C ASP A 171 -14.01 -10.36 11.72
N LEU A 172 -13.09 -10.10 10.79
CA LEU A 172 -13.12 -8.93 9.90
C LEU A 172 -14.41 -8.89 9.08
N LYS A 173 -14.78 -10.01 8.43
CA LYS A 173 -16.04 -10.12 7.66
C LYS A 173 -17.31 -9.98 8.49
N SER A 174 -17.24 -10.17 9.80
CA SER A 174 -18.37 -10.06 10.72
C SER A 174 -18.61 -8.64 11.24
N ARG A 175 -17.71 -7.70 10.95
CA ARG A 175 -17.87 -6.29 11.34
C ARG A 175 -18.98 -5.62 10.51
N ASP A 176 -19.80 -4.81 11.18
CA ASP A 176 -20.85 -4.01 10.54
C ASP A 176 -20.31 -3.01 9.49
N ASP A 177 -19.04 -2.64 9.58
CA ASP A 177 -18.35 -1.72 8.66
C ASP A 177 -17.52 -2.43 7.56
N CYS A 178 -17.55 -3.77 7.48
CA CYS A 178 -16.80 -4.52 6.47
C CYS A 178 -17.26 -4.17 5.04
N MET A 179 -16.29 -3.87 4.17
CA MET A 179 -16.57 -3.60 2.75
C MET A 179 -17.13 -4.82 2.01
N THR A 180 -17.99 -4.55 1.01
CA THR A 180 -18.41 -5.54 0.02
C THR A 180 -17.23 -5.95 -0.87
N ALA A 181 -17.17 -7.24 -1.22
CA ALA A 181 -16.07 -7.81 -2.01
C ALA A 181 -16.49 -8.37 -3.38
N GLU A 182 -17.80 -8.51 -3.65
CA GLU A 182 -18.30 -8.95 -4.95
C GLU A 182 -18.44 -7.77 -5.93
N ASN A 183 -18.05 -7.97 -7.19
CA ASN A 183 -18.17 -7.00 -8.29
C ASN A 183 -17.60 -5.61 -7.98
N VAL A 184 -16.48 -5.57 -7.27
CA VAL A 184 -15.80 -4.34 -6.80
C VAL A 184 -14.99 -3.68 -7.92
N PHE A 185 -14.46 -4.48 -8.85
CA PHE A 185 -13.73 -3.99 -10.03
C PHE A 185 -14.58 -4.12 -11.29
N PRO A 186 -14.41 -3.22 -12.28
CA PRO A 186 -15.02 -3.41 -13.59
C PRO A 186 -14.43 -4.65 -14.30
N GLU A 187 -15.26 -5.35 -15.07
CA GLU A 187 -14.81 -6.50 -15.89
C GLU A 187 -13.73 -6.14 -16.91
N THR A 188 -13.68 -4.88 -17.35
CA THR A 188 -12.72 -4.38 -18.35
C THR A 188 -12.31 -2.93 -18.08
N GLY A 189 -11.10 -2.57 -18.51
CA GLY A 189 -10.55 -1.22 -18.43
C GLY A 189 -9.77 -0.93 -17.14
N ASP A 190 -9.59 0.36 -16.85
CA ASP A 190 -8.74 0.84 -15.76
C ASP A 190 -9.25 0.40 -14.38
N VAL A 191 -8.32 -0.13 -13.58
CA VAL A 191 -8.47 -0.39 -12.15
C VAL A 191 -7.40 0.42 -11.42
N GLU A 192 -7.82 1.29 -10.50
CA GLU A 192 -6.97 1.99 -9.54
C GLU A 192 -7.47 1.68 -8.12
N VAL A 193 -6.59 1.23 -7.24
CA VAL A 193 -6.87 0.96 -5.83
C VAL A 193 -5.91 1.77 -4.98
N LYS A 194 -6.42 2.49 -3.98
CA LYS A 194 -5.63 3.30 -3.03
C LYS A 194 -6.03 2.91 -1.60
N LEU A 195 -5.03 2.63 -0.77
CA LEU A 195 -5.20 2.45 0.67
C LEU A 195 -4.43 3.56 1.37
N THR A 196 -5.15 4.44 2.05
CA THR A 196 -4.60 5.52 2.86
C THR A 196 -4.82 5.20 4.33
N PHE A 197 -3.80 5.31 5.17
CA PHE A 197 -3.85 4.95 6.59
C PHE A 197 -3.02 5.92 7.43
N THR A 198 -3.39 6.11 8.68
CA THR A 198 -2.64 6.91 9.66
C THR A 198 -1.93 5.99 10.65
N VAL A 199 -0.66 6.28 10.94
CA VAL A 199 0.13 5.60 11.99
C VAL A 199 0.64 6.60 13.00
N SER A 200 0.63 6.23 14.28
CA SER A 200 1.18 7.00 15.40
C SER A 200 1.90 6.10 16.41
N GLY A 201 2.83 6.67 17.18
CA GLY A 201 3.66 5.97 18.17
C GLY A 201 5.16 6.01 17.88
N PHE A 202 5.58 6.57 16.74
CA PHE A 202 6.97 6.90 16.47
C PHE A 202 7.46 8.06 17.36
N ALA A 203 8.76 8.10 17.60
CA ALA A 203 9.43 9.15 18.37
C ALA A 203 9.49 10.51 17.63
N TYR A 204 9.02 10.57 16.38
CA TYR A 204 9.08 11.71 15.49
C TYR A 204 7.89 11.70 14.51
N ASP A 205 7.49 12.89 14.05
CA ASP A 205 6.44 13.06 13.05
C ASP A 205 7.01 13.03 11.63
N ALA A 206 6.17 12.65 10.67
CA ALA A 206 6.49 12.65 9.25
C ALA A 206 6.90 14.05 8.77
N PRO A 207 7.86 14.16 7.82
CA PRO A 207 8.19 15.44 7.19
C PRO A 207 6.92 16.06 6.58
N THR A 208 6.47 17.18 7.14
CA THR A 208 5.40 17.95 6.51
C THR A 208 5.97 18.56 5.24
N GLU A 209 5.44 18.19 4.06
CA GLU A 209 5.73 18.94 2.84
C GLU A 209 5.31 20.39 3.05
N ALA A 210 6.29 21.28 3.12
CA ALA A 210 6.02 22.71 3.13
C ALA A 210 5.27 23.07 1.84
N PRO A 211 4.19 23.88 1.91
CA PRO A 211 3.46 24.24 0.71
C PRO A 211 4.41 24.93 -0.27
N THR A 212 4.58 24.35 -1.46
CA THR A 212 5.32 24.98 -2.55
C THR A 212 4.60 26.28 -2.90
N GLU A 213 5.18 27.40 -2.48
CA GLU A 213 4.68 28.74 -2.76
C GLU A 213 4.66 28.93 -4.28
N ALA A 214 3.47 28.97 -4.87
CA ALA A 214 3.33 29.10 -6.31
C ALA A 214 3.80 30.49 -6.73
N GLU A 215 5.00 30.56 -7.31
CA GLU A 215 5.58 31.79 -7.87
C GLU A 215 4.61 32.41 -8.89
N THR A 216 3.82 33.37 -8.42
CA THR A 216 2.86 34.10 -9.26
C THR A 216 3.63 35.15 -10.05
N THR A 217 4.27 34.71 -11.13
CA THR A 217 4.90 35.58 -12.12
C THR A 217 3.81 36.35 -12.87
N ALA A 218 3.44 37.51 -12.33
CA ALA A 218 2.51 38.44 -12.94
C ALA A 218 3.11 39.00 -14.25
N ALA A 219 2.73 38.41 -15.39
CA ALA A 219 3.10 38.92 -16.70
C ALA A 219 2.41 40.26 -16.98
N ALA A 220 3.17 41.35 -16.93
CA ALA A 220 2.68 42.69 -17.25
C ALA A 220 2.35 42.81 -18.75
N ALA A 221 1.06 42.82 -19.08
CA ALA A 221 0.58 43.01 -20.44
C ALA A 221 0.72 44.49 -20.87
N THR A 222 1.83 44.83 -21.54
CA THR A 222 1.98 46.13 -22.20
C THR A 222 1.18 46.15 -23.50
N LYS A 223 0.17 47.01 -23.57
CA LYS A 223 -0.73 47.16 -24.71
C LYS A 223 -0.23 48.27 -25.64
N ALA A 224 -0.14 48.01 -26.95
CA ALA A 224 0.02 49.03 -27.98
C ALA A 224 -1.05 48.84 -29.07
N ALA A 225 -1.79 49.90 -29.37
CA ALA A 225 -2.67 49.99 -30.54
C ALA A 225 -1.82 50.42 -31.77
N GLU A 226 -2.14 50.03 -33.00
CA GLU A 226 -3.09 50.63 -33.95
C GLU A 226 -2.84 49.89 -35.31
N ASN A 227 -3.63 49.91 -36.40
CA ASN A 227 -4.92 50.52 -36.79
C ASN A 227 -5.44 49.75 -38.03
N ALA A 228 -6.77 49.66 -38.25
CA ALA A 228 -7.46 49.74 -39.56
C ALA A 228 -8.92 49.21 -39.51
N ALA A 229 -9.83 49.94 -40.16
CA ALA A 229 -11.27 49.64 -40.32
C ALA A 229 -11.53 48.57 -41.43
N SER A 230 -12.74 48.05 -41.69
CA SER A 230 -14.09 48.60 -41.47
C SER A 230 -15.20 47.52 -41.45
N ASP A 231 -16.33 47.84 -40.80
CA ASP A 231 -17.74 47.48 -41.13
C ASP A 231 -18.19 46.00 -41.38
N SER A 232 -19.39 45.55 -40.95
CA SER A 232 -20.53 46.24 -40.29
C SER A 232 -21.51 45.29 -39.55
N SER A 233 -22.39 45.87 -38.72
CA SER A 233 -23.68 45.37 -38.19
C SER A 233 -23.79 44.04 -37.39
N SER A 234 -24.03 44.17 -36.06
CA SER A 234 -25.06 43.52 -35.20
C SER A 234 -25.47 42.03 -35.41
N THR A 235 -25.59 41.15 -34.41
CA THR A 235 -26.06 41.30 -33.00
C THR A 235 -25.58 40.18 -32.06
N GLY A 236 -25.31 40.49 -30.79
CA GLY A 236 -25.74 39.65 -29.64
C GLY A 236 -24.90 38.42 -29.21
N LEU A 237 -24.14 38.61 -28.12
CA LEU A 237 -23.63 37.60 -27.15
C LEU A 237 -22.47 36.66 -27.61
N PRO A 238 -21.42 36.46 -26.78
CA PRO A 238 -20.23 35.72 -27.17
C PRO A 238 -20.33 34.20 -26.94
N PRO A 239 -19.59 33.38 -27.71
CA PRO A 239 -19.49 31.94 -27.46
C PRO A 239 -18.70 31.63 -26.18
N VAL A 240 -19.17 30.65 -25.41
CA VAL A 240 -18.44 30.10 -24.27
C VAL A 240 -17.22 29.34 -24.77
N ALA A 241 -16.03 29.86 -24.51
CA ALA A 241 -14.77 29.19 -24.82
C ALA A 241 -14.56 28.01 -23.86
N ILE A 242 -14.93 26.80 -24.31
CA ILE A 242 -14.55 25.55 -23.66
C ILE A 242 -13.04 25.35 -23.86
N ILE A 243 -12.24 25.68 -22.86
CA ILE A 243 -10.80 25.40 -22.84
C ILE A 243 -10.59 24.14 -22.01
N GLY A 244 -10.24 23.05 -22.67
CA GLY A 244 -9.91 21.78 -22.01
C GLY A 244 -8.59 21.86 -21.26
N ILE A 245 -8.61 21.47 -19.99
CA ILE A 245 -7.39 21.32 -19.17
C ILE A 245 -6.94 19.86 -19.28
N ILE A 246 -6.05 19.58 -20.23
CA ILE A 246 -5.31 18.32 -20.33
C ILE A 246 -3.85 18.62 -20.67
N ALA A 247 -3.00 18.76 -19.65
CA ALA A 247 -1.55 18.50 -19.63
C ALA A 247 -0.93 19.05 -18.33
N GLY A 248 -0.13 18.27 -17.60
CA GLY A 248 0.74 18.83 -16.55
C GLY A 248 1.00 18.05 -15.25
N VAL A 249 1.11 16.71 -15.26
CA VAL A 249 1.48 15.93 -14.04
C VAL A 249 2.60 14.92 -14.31
N VAL A 250 3.67 15.32 -15.03
CA VAL A 250 4.78 14.39 -15.41
C VAL A 250 6.19 15.04 -15.30
N VAL A 251 6.40 16.03 -14.42
CA VAL A 251 7.70 16.76 -14.35
C VAL A 251 8.40 16.73 -12.98
N VAL A 252 7.70 16.45 -11.88
CA VAL A 252 8.29 16.58 -10.52
C VAL A 252 9.31 15.48 -10.17
N VAL A 253 9.13 14.25 -10.66
CA VAL A 253 9.95 13.08 -10.26
C VAL A 253 11.42 13.15 -10.75
N VAL A 254 11.69 13.86 -11.85
CA VAL A 254 13.04 13.86 -12.46
C VAL A 254 14.05 14.72 -11.69
N ILE A 255 13.60 15.77 -11.01
CA ILE A 255 14.50 16.76 -10.36
C ILE A 255 15.20 16.17 -9.13
N VAL A 256 14.51 15.32 -8.35
CA VAL A 256 15.05 14.71 -7.12
C VAL A 256 16.26 13.80 -7.43
N VAL A 257 16.20 13.03 -8.52
CA VAL A 257 17.28 12.10 -8.92
C VAL A 257 18.56 12.84 -9.32
N VAL A 258 18.44 14.04 -9.92
CA VAL A 258 19.61 14.86 -10.31
C VAL A 258 20.26 15.54 -9.09
N ALA A 259 19.47 15.98 -8.11
CA ALA A 259 20.01 16.59 -6.88
C ALA A 259 20.80 15.59 -6.01
N VAL A 260 20.33 14.33 -5.91
CA VAL A 260 20.98 13.28 -5.13
C VAL A 260 22.26 12.75 -5.80
N SER A 261 22.32 12.75 -7.14
CA SER A 261 23.52 12.31 -7.87
C SER A 261 24.64 13.36 -7.92
N ALA A 262 24.32 14.66 -7.88
CA ALA A 262 25.32 15.74 -7.88
C ALA A 262 26.06 15.93 -6.55
N SER A 263 25.47 15.51 -5.42
CA SER A 263 25.94 15.84 -4.06
C SER A 263 27.06 14.93 -3.52
N LYS A 264 27.44 13.86 -4.24
CA LYS A 264 28.40 12.83 -3.73
C LYS A 264 29.87 12.99 -4.18
N LYS A 265 30.28 14.13 -4.75
CA LYS A 265 31.70 14.43 -5.06
C LYS A 265 32.17 15.79 -4.54
N LYS A 266 32.53 15.84 -3.25
CA LYS A 266 33.70 16.57 -2.72
C LYS A 266 33.88 16.31 -1.22
N LYS A 267 34.90 15.53 -0.87
CA LYS A 267 35.81 15.80 0.25
C LYS A 267 37.20 15.33 -0.18
N ALA A 268 38.19 16.17 0.11
CA ALA A 268 39.61 15.88 -0.01
C ALA A 268 40.09 15.16 1.26
#